data_AF-H6Q919-F1
#
_entry.id   AF-H6Q919-F1
#
_cell.length_a   1.000
_cell.length_b   1.000
_cell.length_c   1.000
_cell.angle_alpha   90.00
_cell.angle_beta   90.00
_cell.angle_gamma   90.00
#
_symmetry.space_group_name_H-M   'P 1'
#
loop_
_entity.id
_entity.type
_entity.pdbx_description
1 polymer ?
#
loop_
_entity_poly.entity_id
_entity_poly.type
_entity_poly.pdbx_seq_one_letter_code
_entity_poly.pdbx_strand_id
1 'polypeptide(L)'
;MGKKLVKVVAAIPSSHRHLRMLLFFDDGEVVLLTEALVAGIARAYIDVVAHPTRRGVVLCADEVDGKPGYAKTQLVECGGEEEAVAEVDAFLERLRLAQGKPS
;
A
#
# COMPACT_ATOMS: atom_id res chain seq x y z
N MET A 1 7.67 -14.58 -12.67
CA MET A 1 7.12 -13.33 -13.23
C MET A 1 6.18 -12.77 -12.18
N GLY A 2 6.34 -11.53 -11.72
CA GLY A 2 5.39 -10.94 -10.76
C GLY A 2 4.02 -10.74 -11.40
N LYS A 3 2.95 -10.77 -10.59
CA LYS A 3 1.57 -10.46 -11.06
C LYS A 3 1.54 -9.05 -11.66
N LYS A 4 0.90 -8.88 -12.82
CA LYS A 4 0.77 -7.59 -13.47
C LYS A 4 -0.60 -6.99 -13.20
N LEU A 5 -0.64 -5.78 -12.66
CA LEU A 5 -1.87 -5.02 -12.55
C LEU A 5 -2.35 -4.61 -13.95
N VAL A 6 -3.60 -4.95 -14.30
CA VAL A 6 -4.15 -4.71 -15.64
C VAL A 6 -5.33 -3.72 -15.66
N LYS A 7 -6.04 -3.55 -14.54
CA LYS A 7 -7.17 -2.61 -14.44
C LYS A 7 -7.37 -2.17 -12.99
N VAL A 8 -7.71 -0.89 -12.82
CA VAL A 8 -8.14 -0.33 -11.54
C VAL A 8 -9.55 0.23 -11.70
N VAL A 9 -10.43 -0.02 -10.74
CA VAL A 9 -11.75 0.59 -10.65
C VAL A 9 -11.91 1.20 -9.27
N ALA A 10 -12.20 2.49 -9.18
CA ALA A 10 -12.44 3.19 -7.92
C ALA A 10 -13.78 3.92 -7.98
N ALA A 11 -14.69 3.60 -7.07
CA ALA A 11 -16.02 4.19 -7.04
C ALA A 11 -16.63 4.12 -5.63
N ILE A 12 -17.64 4.95 -5.38
CA ILE A 12 -18.53 4.79 -4.23
C ILE A 12 -19.75 3.99 -4.72
N PRO A 13 -19.93 2.72 -4.31
CA PRO A 13 -21.10 1.95 -4.69
C PRO A 13 -22.40 2.62 -4.22
N SER A 14 -23.49 2.46 -4.96
CA SER A 14 -24.80 3.06 -4.61
C SER A 14 -25.32 2.67 -3.22
N SER A 15 -24.92 1.51 -2.69
CA SER A 15 -25.29 1.01 -1.36
C SER A 15 -24.32 1.42 -0.24
N HIS A 16 -23.25 2.15 -0.55
CA HIS A 16 -22.18 2.47 0.39
C HIS A 16 -21.91 3.96 0.46
N ARG A 17 -21.35 4.41 1.58
CA ARG A 17 -20.96 5.82 1.79
C ARG A 17 -19.49 6.11 1.47
N HIS A 18 -18.68 5.07 1.32
CA HIS A 18 -17.22 5.18 1.22
C HIS A 18 -16.70 4.53 -0.05
N LEU A 19 -15.53 4.97 -0.47
CA LEU A 19 -14.82 4.44 -1.63
C LEU A 19 -14.58 2.93 -1.50
N ARG A 20 -14.67 2.25 -2.64
CA ARG A 20 -14.14 0.92 -2.89
C ARG A 20 -13.21 1.00 -4.09
N MET A 21 -12.03 0.38 -3.97
CA MET A 21 -11.06 0.29 -5.05
C MET A 21 -10.78 -1.17 -5.37
N LEU A 22 -10.93 -1.55 -6.62
CA LEU A 22 -10.68 -2.89 -7.15
C LEU A 22 -9.40 -2.87 -8.00
N LEU A 23 -8.48 -3.76 -7.69
CA LEU A 23 -7.24 -3.99 -8.44
C LEU A 23 -7.35 -5.35 -9.14
N PHE A 24 -7.36 -5.34 -10.47
CA PHE A 24 -7.43 -6.57 -11.28
C PHE A 24 -6.04 -6.92 -11.79
N PHE A 25 -5.63 -8.17 -11.60
CA PHE A 25 -4.35 -8.71 -12.04
C PHE A 25 -4.51 -9.63 -13.25
N ASP A 26 -3.41 -9.87 -13.96
CA ASP A 26 -3.34 -10.67 -15.19
C ASP A 26 -3.57 -12.18 -14.98
N ASP A 27 -3.42 -12.66 -13.74
CA ASP A 27 -3.74 -14.04 -13.33
C ASP A 27 -5.23 -14.24 -12.96
N GLY A 28 -6.04 -13.17 -13.07
CA GLY A 28 -7.47 -13.19 -12.72
C GLY A 28 -7.76 -12.86 -11.26
N GLU A 29 -6.76 -12.64 -10.41
CA GLU A 29 -6.98 -12.17 -9.04
C GLU A 29 -7.57 -10.75 -9.04
N VAL A 30 -8.49 -10.50 -8.11
CA VAL A 30 -9.04 -9.17 -7.83
C VAL A 30 -8.89 -8.85 -6.35
N VAL A 31 -8.19 -7.76 -6.05
CA VAL A 31 -8.04 -7.25 -4.68
C VAL A 31 -9.01 -6.09 -4.48
N LEU A 32 -9.83 -6.16 -3.43
CA LEU A 32 -10.71 -5.08 -2.99
C LEU A 32 -10.08 -4.32 -1.82
N LEU A 33 -9.92 -3.01 -1.97
CA LEU A 33 -9.45 -2.10 -0.93
C LEU A 33 -10.59 -1.23 -0.40
N THR A 34 -10.59 -1.01 0.91
CA THR A 34 -11.46 -0.03 1.58
C THR A 34 -10.88 1.37 1.48
N GLU A 35 -11.72 2.40 1.66
CA GLU A 35 -11.28 3.80 1.69
C GLU A 35 -10.12 4.04 2.66
N ALA A 36 -10.18 3.48 3.87
CA ALA A 36 -9.12 3.65 4.88
C ALA A 36 -7.78 3.04 4.43
N LEU A 37 -7.82 1.89 3.77
CA LEU A 37 -6.62 1.24 3.26
C LEU A 37 -6.02 2.04 2.10
N VAL A 38 -6.85 2.50 1.16
CA VAL A 38 -6.41 3.37 0.05
C VAL A 38 -5.82 4.68 0.57
N ALA A 39 -6.47 5.31 1.56
CA ALA A 39 -5.97 6.53 2.18
C ALA A 39 -4.61 6.31 2.85
N GLY A 40 -4.42 5.17 3.54
CA GLY A 40 -3.13 4.82 4.12
C GLY A 40 -2.02 4.60 3.08
N ILE A 41 -2.31 3.92 1.97
CA ILE A 41 -1.36 3.74 0.86
C ILE A 41 -0.99 5.10 0.23
N ALA A 42 -1.99 5.95 -0.03
CA ALA A 42 -1.77 7.28 -0.56
C ALA A 42 -0.92 8.12 0.39
N ARG A 43 -1.17 8.03 1.71
CA ARG A 43 -0.37 8.69 2.74
C ARG A 43 1.09 8.23 2.68
N ALA A 44 1.36 6.93 2.64
CA ALA A 44 2.73 6.42 2.54
C ALA A 44 3.47 6.96 1.30
N TYR A 45 2.82 6.99 0.13
CA TYR A 45 3.41 7.53 -1.09
C TYR A 45 3.72 9.03 -0.97
N ILE A 46 2.74 9.82 -0.53
CA ILE A 46 2.89 11.27 -0.39
C ILE A 46 3.95 11.62 0.65
N ASP A 47 3.97 10.89 1.76
CA ASP A 47 4.89 11.10 2.87
C ASP A 47 6.37 10.98 2.46
N VAL A 48 6.68 10.05 1.56
CA VAL A 48 8.04 9.90 1.03
C VAL A 48 8.31 10.87 -0.12
N VAL A 49 7.41 10.95 -1.11
CA VAL A 49 7.68 11.70 -2.35
C VAL A 49 7.61 13.22 -2.15
N ALA A 50 6.75 13.71 -1.25
CA ALA A 50 6.57 15.14 -1.02
C ALA A 50 7.47 15.70 0.09
N HIS A 51 8.12 14.85 0.89
CA HIS A 51 9.02 15.30 1.95
C HIS A 51 10.44 15.50 1.41
N PRO A 52 11.14 16.60 1.75
CA PRO A 52 12.43 16.95 1.12
C PRO A 52 13.56 15.96 1.40
N THR A 53 13.49 15.22 2.50
CA THR A 53 14.59 14.34 2.95
C THR A 53 14.14 12.93 3.34
N ARG A 54 12.83 12.64 3.37
CA ARG A 54 12.35 11.37 3.91
C ARG A 54 12.44 10.32 2.81
N ARG A 55 12.92 9.13 3.14
CA ARG A 55 13.17 8.05 2.17
C ARG A 55 12.27 6.83 2.34
N GLY A 56 11.50 6.76 3.42
CA GLY A 56 10.65 5.61 3.72
C GLY A 56 9.77 5.85 4.93
N VAL A 57 8.72 5.04 5.01
CA VAL A 57 7.80 4.97 6.15
C VAL A 57 7.22 3.56 6.20
N VAL A 58 7.06 2.99 7.41
CA VAL A 58 6.35 1.72 7.59
C VAL A 58 5.00 1.98 8.22
N LEU A 59 3.93 1.56 7.53
CA LEU A 59 2.57 1.64 8.05
C LEU A 59 2.00 0.24 8.29
N CYS A 60 1.53 -0.01 9.51
CA CYS A 60 0.89 -1.25 9.92
C CYS A 60 -0.61 -1.05 10.07
N ALA A 61 -1.39 -2.11 9.79
CA ALA A 61 -2.80 -2.12 10.11
C ALA A 61 -2.98 -2.29 11.62
N ASP A 62 -3.63 -1.33 12.26
CA ASP A 62 -3.94 -1.37 13.69
C ASP A 62 -5.35 -0.82 13.97
N GLU A 63 -5.92 -1.20 15.10
CA GLU A 63 -7.16 -0.61 15.60
C GLU A 63 -6.86 0.71 16.31
N VAL A 64 -7.51 1.79 15.86
CA VAL A 64 -7.35 3.11 16.46
C VAL A 64 -8.67 3.65 16.99
N ASP A 65 -8.60 4.40 18.10
CA ASP A 65 -9.71 5.24 18.55
C ASP A 65 -9.75 6.52 17.71
N GLY A 66 -10.22 6.35 16.47
CA GLY A 66 -10.29 7.40 15.47
C GLY A 66 -11.51 8.32 15.63
N LYS A 67 -11.60 9.33 14.76
CA LYS A 67 -12.77 10.22 14.71
C LYS A 67 -14.06 9.42 14.42
N PRO A 68 -15.22 9.85 14.95
CA PRO A 68 -16.50 9.22 14.63
C PRO A 68 -16.75 9.13 13.13
N GLY A 69 -17.19 7.95 12.66
CA GLY A 69 -17.48 7.69 11.25
C GLY A 69 -16.28 7.25 10.40
N TYR A 70 -15.08 7.21 10.96
CA TYR A 70 -13.89 6.65 10.30
C TYR A 70 -13.77 5.15 10.58
N ALA A 71 -13.00 4.45 9.75
CA ALA A 71 -12.73 3.03 9.96
C ALA A 71 -11.95 2.82 11.26
N LYS A 72 -12.28 1.75 12.00
CA LYS A 72 -11.54 1.36 13.22
C LYS A 72 -10.13 0.89 12.89
N THR A 73 -10.00 0.02 11.90
CA THR A 73 -8.70 -0.44 11.41
C THR A 73 -8.17 0.55 10.38
N GLN A 74 -6.99 1.10 10.65
CA GLN A 74 -6.31 2.06 9.78
C GLN A 74 -4.84 1.68 9.64
N LEU A 75 -4.19 2.21 8.61
CA LEU A 75 -2.74 2.13 8.49
C LEU A 75 -2.11 3.25 9.34
N VAL A 76 -1.34 2.88 10.36
CA VAL A 76 -0.62 3.79 11.28
C VAL A 76 0.87 3.56 11.23
N GLU A 77 1.66 4.59 11.54
CA GLU A 77 3.12 4.47 11.58
C GLU A 77 3.54 3.48 12.67
N CYS A 78 4.31 2.47 12.28
CA CYS A 78 4.78 1.41 13.19
C CYS A 78 6.29 1.14 13.05
N GLY A 79 6.95 1.80 12.10
CA GLY A 79 8.38 1.62 11.83
C GLY A 79 8.97 2.84 11.13
N GLY A 80 10.29 2.88 11.08
CA GLY A 80 11.06 4.05 10.66
C GLY A 80 11.48 4.04 9.19
N GLU A 81 12.15 5.12 8.79
CA GLU A 81 12.72 5.27 7.45
C GLU A 81 13.76 4.18 7.12
N GLU A 82 14.69 3.93 8.04
CA GLU A 82 15.76 2.95 7.83
C GLU A 82 15.20 1.53 7.63
N GLU A 83 14.18 1.17 8.40
CA GLU A 83 13.49 -0.11 8.29
C GLU A 83 12.76 -0.25 6.96
N ALA A 84 12.01 0.78 6.55
CA ALA A 84 11.31 0.79 5.27
C ALA A 84 12.27 0.61 4.08
N VAL A 85 13.40 1.32 4.10
CA VAL A 85 14.42 1.21 3.05
C VAL A 85 15.04 -0.19 3.05
N ALA A 86 15.43 -0.70 4.22
CA ALA A 86 16.02 -2.04 4.34
C ALA A 86 15.07 -3.15 3.85
N GLU A 87 13.77 -3.04 4.14
CA GLU A 87 12.78 -4.02 3.72
C GLU A 87 12.62 -4.04 2.19
N VAL A 88 12.52 -2.86 1.56
CA VAL A 88 12.43 -2.74 0.10
C VAL A 88 13.71 -3.23 -0.58
N ASP A 89 14.88 -2.83 -0.11
CA ASP A 89 16.18 -3.26 -0.66
C ASP A 89 16.33 -4.79 -0.59
N ALA A 90 16.01 -5.38 0.56
CA ALA A 90 16.05 -6.83 0.74
C ALA A 90 15.11 -7.57 -0.24
N PHE A 91 13.92 -7.00 -0.51
CA PHE A 91 12.99 -7.57 -1.48
C PHE A 91 13.50 -7.45 -2.93
N LEU A 92 14.06 -6.30 -3.30
CA LEU A 92 14.65 -6.09 -4.63
C LEU A 92 15.82 -7.03 -4.90
N GLU A 93 16.69 -7.26 -3.91
CA GLU A 93 17.78 -8.24 -4.02
C GLU A 93 17.26 -9.66 -4.24
N ARG A 94 16.22 -10.08 -3.51
CA ARG A 94 15.58 -11.39 -3.74
C ARG A 94 15.03 -11.53 -5.16
N LEU A 95 14.40 -10.47 -5.70
CA LEU A 95 13.90 -10.46 -7.07
C LEU A 95 15.02 -10.57 -8.11
N ARG A 96 16.17 -9.92 -7.89
CA ARG A 96 17.35 -10.01 -8.77
C ARG A 96 17.89 -11.43 -8.82
N LEU A 97 18.08 -12.06 -7.66
CA LEU A 97 18.58 -13.44 -7.55
C LEU A 97 17.64 -14.44 -8.23
N ALA A 98 16.32 -14.28 -8.06
CA ALA A 98 15.32 -15.14 -8.71
C ALA A 98 15.29 -15.02 -10.25
N GLN A 99 15.81 -13.92 -10.81
CA GLN A 99 15.85 -13.67 -12.26
C GLN A 99 17.17 -14.06 -12.93
N GLY A 100 18.15 -14.57 -12.18
CA GLY A 100 19.40 -15.09 -12.74
C GLY A 100 20.30 -14.04 -13.42
N LYS A 101 20.16 -12.75 -13.07
CA LYS A 101 21.11 -11.70 -13.51
C LYS A 101 22.15 -11.44 -12.42
N PRO A 102 23.41 -11.89 -12.57
CA PRO A 102 24.50 -11.42 -11.71
C PRO A 102 24.84 -9.95 -12.04
N SER A 103 25.42 -9.27 -11.04
CA SER A 103 25.76 -7.84 -11.02
C SER A 103 26.57 -7.34 -12.20
#